data_AF-A0A971CHB6-F1
#
_entry.id   AF-A0A971CHB6-F1
#
_cell.length_a   1.000
_cell.length_b   1.000
_cell.length_c   1.000
_cell.angle_alpha   90.00
_cell.angle_beta   90.00
_cell.angle_gamma   90.00
#
_symmetry.space_group_name_H-M   'P 1'
#
loop_
_entity.id
_entity.type
_entity.pdbx_description
1 polymer ?
#
loop_
_entity_poly.entity_id
_entity_poly.type
_entity_poly.pdbx_seq_one_letter_code
_entity_poly.pdbx_strand_id
1 'polypeptide(L)'
;MPANTAAVLCLAGRSSRMGRFKPLLPIGDSSAAERMVDCFLAAGVDHLVLVTGREAEALQRALSGRGLRFVHNPDYADTDMFASVRLGLLRAVACAQRFFVSPGDIPLLEPATLRAMLGALSPSETEVCMPTFAGQPGHPVLLSRAAAHHVLNDNGGQGLRGALCGLADRTLWLETDDFGTLFDMDRPDDYALIRQLAALRAQPDVLQSRLPAAKLAARLAAMLAQAGHAADPRAAVAACLLDECPPESPRPDGLPAPSELCFLARHYGLDGCPAPLDLQLQRALAATADPDAAARLCARFAHAKALERHIEALTGHARDGLFMDNSDGHSGADSLPLPLKNSKHIEGFF
;
A
#
# COMPACT_ATOMS: atom_id res chain seq x y z
N MET A 1 24.03 16.34 15.20
CA MET A 1 22.98 17.27 14.73
C MET A 1 21.68 16.50 14.70
N PRO A 2 20.57 16.98 15.28
CA PRO A 2 19.29 16.31 15.11
C PRO A 2 18.95 16.26 13.60
N ALA A 3 18.32 15.16 13.19
CA ALA A 3 18.14 14.79 11.80
C ALA A 3 17.15 15.73 11.10
N ASN A 4 17.68 16.73 10.43
CA ASN A 4 16.92 17.69 9.63
C ASN A 4 16.15 16.98 8.51
N THR A 5 14.85 16.78 8.71
CA THR A 5 13.98 15.91 7.91
C THR A 5 12.88 16.73 7.24
N ALA A 6 12.72 16.53 5.95
CA ALA A 6 11.59 17.08 5.20
C ALA A 6 10.65 15.97 4.75
N ALA A 7 9.39 16.31 4.51
CA ALA A 7 8.46 15.46 3.80
C ALA A 7 7.76 16.25 2.70
N VAL A 8 7.61 15.61 1.54
CA VAL A 8 6.92 16.11 0.36
C VAL A 8 5.62 15.33 0.22
N LEU A 9 4.51 16.01 0.44
CA LEU A 9 3.16 15.45 0.29
C LEU A 9 2.56 15.91 -1.05
N CYS A 10 2.30 14.98 -1.95
CA CYS A 10 1.76 15.28 -3.28
C CYS A 10 0.23 15.28 -3.25
N LEU A 11 -0.37 16.46 -3.13
CA LEU A 11 -1.83 16.70 -3.04
C LEU A 11 -2.39 17.39 -4.31
N ALA A 12 -1.65 17.37 -5.42
CA ALA A 12 -2.01 18.04 -6.66
C ALA A 12 -2.95 17.25 -7.58
N GLY A 13 -3.35 16.03 -7.17
CA GLY A 13 -4.18 15.15 -8.00
C GLY A 13 -5.59 15.68 -8.28
N ARG A 14 -6.12 15.35 -9.48
CA ARG A 14 -7.43 15.82 -9.97
C ARG A 14 -8.63 15.23 -9.21
N SER A 15 -8.46 14.11 -8.50
CA SER A 15 -9.53 13.34 -7.84
C SER A 15 -10.71 13.00 -8.77
N SER A 16 -10.44 12.76 -10.07
CA SER A 16 -11.47 12.61 -11.10
C SER A 16 -12.38 11.38 -10.89
N ARG A 17 -11.80 10.24 -10.48
CA ARG A 17 -12.56 8.99 -10.22
C ARG A 17 -13.47 9.07 -8.99
N MET A 18 -13.15 9.95 -8.05
CA MET A 18 -13.88 10.13 -6.79
C MET A 18 -15.08 11.06 -6.90
N GLY A 19 -15.13 11.92 -7.92
CA GLY A 19 -16.12 13.00 -8.05
C GLY A 19 -16.02 14.10 -6.97
N ARG A 20 -15.31 13.85 -5.87
CA ARG A 20 -15.07 14.76 -4.75
C ARG A 20 -13.57 14.97 -4.56
N PHE A 21 -13.19 16.10 -3.98
CA PHE A 21 -11.80 16.40 -3.69
C PHE A 21 -11.30 15.60 -2.48
N LYS A 22 -10.59 14.50 -2.75
CA LYS A 22 -10.15 13.50 -1.76
C LYS A 22 -9.51 14.10 -0.51
N PRO A 23 -8.54 15.04 -0.61
CA PRO A 23 -7.80 15.50 0.56
C PRO A 23 -8.67 16.10 1.67
N LEU A 24 -9.83 16.68 1.31
CA LEU A 24 -10.75 17.32 2.25
C LEU A 24 -11.91 16.41 2.69
N LEU A 25 -11.89 15.12 2.33
CA LEU A 25 -12.91 14.18 2.78
C LEU A 25 -12.71 13.81 4.26
N PRO A 26 -13.80 13.75 5.06
CA PRO A 26 -13.71 13.46 6.49
C PRO A 26 -13.49 11.97 6.77
N ILE A 27 -12.57 11.66 7.67
CA ILE A 27 -12.30 10.32 8.19
C ILE A 27 -12.34 10.42 9.71
N GLY A 28 -13.47 10.04 10.31
CA GLY A 28 -13.76 10.41 11.70
C GLY A 28 -13.86 11.93 11.84
N ASP A 29 -13.17 12.49 12.83
CA ASP A 29 -13.25 13.93 13.16
C ASP A 29 -12.26 14.82 12.39
N SER A 30 -11.50 14.27 11.45
CA SER A 30 -10.49 15.02 10.68
C SER A 30 -10.53 14.64 9.20
N SER A 31 -10.16 15.56 8.33
CA SER A 31 -9.98 15.28 6.91
C SER A 31 -8.78 14.37 6.63
N ALA A 32 -8.76 13.74 5.45
CA ALA A 32 -7.62 12.93 5.00
C ALA A 32 -6.30 13.72 5.02
N ALA A 33 -6.29 14.97 4.56
CA ALA A 33 -5.12 15.82 4.55
C ALA A 33 -4.64 16.17 5.96
N GLU A 34 -5.55 16.50 6.88
CA GLU A 34 -5.21 16.77 8.28
C GLU A 34 -4.57 15.55 8.93
N ARG A 35 -5.15 14.36 8.73
CA ARG A 35 -4.60 13.10 9.27
C ARG A 35 -3.17 12.86 8.80
N MET A 36 -2.90 13.03 7.51
CA MET A 36 -1.54 12.84 7.02
C MET A 36 -0.58 13.89 7.57
N VAL A 37 -0.95 15.18 7.51
CA VAL A 37 -0.10 16.26 8.04
C VAL A 37 0.24 16.00 9.50
N ASP A 38 -0.75 15.65 10.30
CA ASP A 38 -0.57 15.40 11.73
C ASP A 38 0.27 14.15 11.99
N CYS A 39 0.16 13.14 11.13
CA CYS A 39 1.01 11.96 11.18
C CYS A 39 2.51 12.31 10.97
N PHE A 40 2.84 13.08 9.94
CA PHE A 40 4.22 13.50 9.67
C PHE A 40 4.77 14.44 10.75
N LEU A 41 3.96 15.39 11.24
CA LEU A 41 4.36 16.26 12.35
C LEU A 41 4.60 15.46 13.64
N ALA A 42 3.72 14.51 13.98
CA ALA A 42 3.88 13.64 15.14
C ALA A 42 5.08 12.67 15.04
N ALA A 43 5.56 12.40 13.82
CA ALA A 43 6.78 11.64 13.59
C ALA A 43 8.07 12.47 13.78
N GLY A 44 7.96 13.80 13.95
CA GLY A 44 9.10 14.69 14.13
C GLY A 44 9.69 15.22 12.83
N VAL A 45 8.89 15.33 11.76
CA VAL A 45 9.33 15.96 10.50
C VAL A 45 9.40 17.48 10.68
N ASP A 46 10.57 18.07 10.40
CA ASP A 46 10.83 19.50 10.61
C ASP A 46 10.22 20.39 9.51
N HIS A 47 10.18 19.87 8.28
CA HIS A 47 9.83 20.65 7.09
C HIS A 47 8.80 19.91 6.24
N LEU A 48 7.53 20.30 6.35
CA LEU A 48 6.45 19.71 5.58
C LEU A 48 6.10 20.57 4.35
N VAL A 49 6.37 20.03 3.16
CA VAL A 49 6.12 20.64 1.86
C VAL A 49 4.90 19.99 1.22
N LEU A 50 3.82 20.74 1.06
CA LEU A 50 2.59 20.28 0.41
C LEU A 50 2.56 20.82 -1.02
N VAL A 51 2.57 19.89 -1.98
CA VAL A 51 2.42 20.23 -3.39
C VAL A 51 0.95 20.19 -3.75
N THR A 52 0.37 21.34 -4.09
CA THR A 52 -1.07 21.51 -4.32
C THR A 52 -1.36 21.76 -5.79
N GLY A 53 -2.60 21.46 -6.20
CA GLY A 53 -3.10 21.68 -7.55
C GLY A 53 -4.54 22.18 -7.46
N ARG A 54 -5.50 21.30 -7.76
CA ARG A 54 -6.93 21.55 -7.55
C ARG A 54 -7.22 21.94 -6.09
N GLU A 55 -8.14 22.87 -5.88
CA GLU A 55 -8.60 23.31 -4.54
C GLU A 55 -7.47 23.80 -3.59
N ALA A 56 -6.38 24.36 -4.13
CA ALA A 56 -5.22 24.79 -3.33
C ALA A 56 -5.59 25.74 -2.19
N GLU A 57 -6.45 26.75 -2.43
CA GLU A 57 -6.89 27.70 -1.42
C GLU A 57 -7.73 27.04 -0.31
N ALA A 58 -8.56 26.05 -0.67
CA ALA A 58 -9.35 25.31 0.31
C ALA A 58 -8.44 24.46 1.22
N LEU A 59 -7.43 23.80 0.64
CA LEU A 59 -6.40 23.08 1.41
C LEU A 59 -5.61 24.00 2.35
N GLN A 60 -5.17 25.15 1.84
CA GLN A 60 -4.42 26.12 2.65
C GLN A 60 -5.23 26.61 3.85
N ARG A 61 -6.53 26.87 3.65
CA ARG A 61 -7.44 27.24 4.74
C ARG A 61 -7.62 26.12 5.75
N ALA A 62 -7.92 24.90 5.28
CA ALA A 62 -8.15 23.73 6.13
C ALA A 62 -6.91 23.37 6.97
N LEU A 63 -5.71 23.58 6.44
CA LEU A 63 -4.44 23.22 7.10
C LEU A 63 -3.70 24.42 7.71
N SER A 64 -4.39 25.55 7.86
CA SER A 64 -3.80 26.77 8.42
C SER A 64 -3.30 26.57 9.85
N GLY A 65 -2.28 27.33 10.26
CA GLY A 65 -1.71 27.26 11.61
C GLY A 65 -0.71 26.13 11.88
N ARG A 66 -0.45 25.24 10.92
CA ARG A 66 0.43 24.06 11.09
C ARG A 66 1.89 24.25 10.63
N GLY A 67 2.30 25.48 10.28
CA GLY A 67 3.68 25.77 9.87
C GLY A 67 4.10 25.14 8.52
N LEU A 68 3.14 24.91 7.63
CA LEU A 68 3.33 24.19 6.36
C LEU A 68 3.88 25.08 5.25
N ARG A 69 4.63 24.48 4.31
CA ARG A 69 5.05 25.14 3.07
C ARG A 69 4.22 24.63 1.91
N PHE A 70 3.48 25.51 1.25
CA PHE A 70 2.69 25.17 0.08
C PHE A 70 3.44 25.49 -1.20
N VAL A 71 3.37 24.58 -2.17
CA VAL A 71 3.93 24.77 -3.51
C VAL A 71 2.85 24.40 -4.51
N HIS A 72 2.39 25.38 -5.27
CA HIS A 72 1.37 25.14 -6.27
C HIS A 72 2.01 24.61 -7.57
N ASN A 73 1.50 23.49 -8.09
CA ASN A 73 1.77 23.03 -9.44
C ASN A 73 0.70 23.65 -10.37
N PRO A 74 1.05 24.67 -11.19
CA PRO A 74 0.07 25.31 -12.09
C PRO A 74 -0.44 24.36 -13.17
N ASP A 75 0.39 23.39 -13.58
CA ASP A 75 0.12 22.45 -14.67
C ASP A 75 -0.39 21.10 -14.15
N TYR A 76 -0.95 21.05 -12.93
CA TYR A 76 -1.40 19.81 -12.27
C TYR A 76 -2.45 19.02 -13.07
N ALA A 77 -3.14 19.67 -14.01
CA ALA A 77 -4.13 19.04 -14.86
C ALA A 77 -3.51 18.17 -15.96
N ASP A 78 -2.30 18.53 -16.40
CA ASP A 78 -1.60 18.03 -17.59
C ASP A 78 -0.26 17.34 -17.25
N THR A 79 0.17 17.40 -15.99
CA THR A 79 1.40 16.78 -15.48
C THR A 79 1.11 15.59 -14.60
N ASP A 80 2.11 14.71 -14.47
CA ASP A 80 2.03 13.52 -13.64
C ASP A 80 2.41 13.77 -12.18
N MET A 81 2.31 12.71 -11.35
CA MET A 81 2.73 12.78 -9.96
C MET A 81 4.24 13.09 -9.83
N PHE A 82 5.06 12.65 -10.77
CA PHE A 82 6.51 12.83 -10.70
C PHE A 82 6.91 14.31 -10.82
N ALA A 83 6.25 15.08 -11.68
CA ALA A 83 6.40 16.54 -11.74
C ALA A 83 6.14 17.19 -10.36
N SER A 84 5.09 16.75 -9.66
CA SER A 84 4.77 17.23 -8.32
C SER A 84 5.84 16.82 -7.29
N VAL A 85 6.33 15.59 -7.35
CA VAL A 85 7.45 15.12 -6.51
C VAL A 85 8.69 15.98 -6.70
N ARG A 86 9.10 16.24 -7.95
CA ARG A 86 10.26 17.09 -8.25
C ARG A 86 10.07 18.51 -7.73
N LEU A 87 8.90 19.09 -7.95
CA LEU A 87 8.58 20.44 -7.47
C LEU A 87 8.69 20.55 -5.94
N GLY A 88 8.17 19.56 -5.21
CA GLY A 88 8.29 19.50 -3.76
C GLY A 88 9.73 19.27 -3.29
N LEU A 89 10.45 18.33 -3.91
CA LEU A 89 11.86 18.04 -3.58
C LEU A 89 12.75 19.27 -3.83
N LEU A 90 12.58 19.99 -4.94
CA LEU A 90 13.33 21.23 -5.22
C LEU A 90 13.21 22.26 -4.09
N ARG A 91 12.06 22.30 -3.40
CA ARG A 91 11.84 23.19 -2.25
C ARG A 91 12.38 22.63 -0.95
N ALA A 92 12.43 21.31 -0.81
CA ALA A 92 12.88 20.63 0.40
C ALA A 92 14.42 20.49 0.49
N VAL A 93 15.11 20.21 -0.62
CA VAL A 93 16.53 19.78 -0.61
C VAL A 93 17.53 20.77 -0.02
N ALA A 94 17.23 22.07 -0.08
CA ALA A 94 18.04 23.10 0.56
C ALA A 94 17.94 23.06 2.09
N CYS A 95 16.84 22.53 2.62
CA CYS A 95 16.47 22.65 4.02
C CYS A 95 16.58 21.34 4.80
N ALA A 96 16.89 20.20 4.19
CA ALA A 96 16.92 18.90 4.89
C ALA A 96 18.00 17.94 4.36
N GLN A 97 18.18 16.81 5.06
CA GLN A 97 19.11 15.73 4.71
C GLN A 97 18.40 14.41 4.39
N ARG A 98 17.15 14.27 4.82
CA ARG A 98 16.29 13.11 4.60
C ARG A 98 14.92 13.59 4.15
N PHE A 99 14.32 12.86 3.21
CA PHE A 99 13.12 13.31 2.50
C PHE A 99 12.11 12.19 2.43
N PHE A 100 11.01 12.32 3.15
CA PHE A 100 9.85 11.52 2.81
C PHE A 100 9.21 12.05 1.53
N VAL A 101 8.78 11.16 0.67
CA VAL A 101 7.96 11.44 -0.50
C VAL A 101 6.73 10.55 -0.39
N SER A 102 5.56 11.18 -0.32
CA SER A 102 4.30 10.50 -0.10
C SER A 102 3.22 10.98 -1.06
N PRO A 103 2.35 10.08 -1.55
CA PRO A 103 1.08 10.48 -2.11
C PRO A 103 0.20 11.17 -1.04
N GLY A 104 -0.79 11.90 -1.55
CA GLY A 104 -1.70 12.78 -0.82
C GLY A 104 -2.84 12.08 -0.06
N ASP A 105 -2.99 10.77 -0.26
CA ASP A 105 -4.23 10.05 -0.04
C ASP A 105 -4.04 8.68 0.65
N ILE A 106 -3.04 8.58 1.53
CA ILE A 106 -2.79 7.44 2.43
C ILE A 106 -3.11 7.78 3.90
N PRO A 107 -4.38 8.07 4.25
CA PRO A 107 -4.75 8.71 5.52
C PRO A 107 -4.62 7.80 6.75
N LEU A 108 -4.26 6.53 6.56
CA LEU A 108 -4.10 5.54 7.62
C LEU A 108 -2.64 5.37 8.05
N LEU A 109 -1.68 6.10 7.49
CA LEU A 109 -0.28 5.98 7.90
C LEU A 109 -0.06 6.29 9.39
N GLU A 110 0.80 5.53 10.07
CA GLU A 110 1.17 5.77 11.48
C GLU A 110 2.51 6.51 11.68
N PRO A 111 2.60 7.41 12.68
CA PRO A 111 3.86 8.08 13.02
C PRO A 111 4.98 7.11 13.43
N ALA A 112 4.63 5.94 13.97
CA ALA A 112 5.61 4.93 14.36
C ALA A 112 6.36 4.37 13.15
N THR A 113 5.66 4.14 12.03
CA THR A 113 6.24 3.73 10.74
C THR A 113 7.27 4.73 10.26
N LEU A 114 6.92 6.02 10.25
CA LEU A 114 7.82 7.11 9.87
C LEU A 114 9.08 7.16 10.75
N ARG A 115 8.93 7.03 12.07
CA ARG A 115 10.07 6.99 13.00
C ARG A 115 10.95 5.77 12.77
N ALA A 116 10.35 4.60 12.54
CA ALA A 116 11.09 3.38 12.23
C ALA A 116 11.92 3.54 10.94
N MET A 117 11.33 4.11 9.89
CA MET A 117 12.04 4.41 8.63
C MET A 117 13.21 5.38 8.85
N LEU A 118 13.02 6.45 9.63
CA LEU A 118 14.10 7.40 9.96
C LEU A 118 15.26 6.77 10.73
N GLY A 119 14.96 5.78 11.59
CA GLY A 119 15.95 5.01 12.32
C GLY A 119 16.68 3.99 11.44
N ALA A 120 15.98 3.41 10.46
CA ALA A 120 16.50 2.36 9.60
C ALA A 120 17.35 2.89 8.42
N LEU A 121 17.11 4.13 7.96
CA LEU A 121 17.90 4.72 6.88
C LEU A 121 19.30 5.12 7.38
N SER A 122 20.30 4.37 6.90
CA SER A 122 21.72 4.53 7.19
C SER A 122 22.42 5.06 5.93
N PRO A 123 22.76 6.35 5.80
CA PRO A 123 23.26 6.92 4.54
C PRO A 123 24.53 6.26 3.98
N SER A 124 25.30 5.55 4.82
CA SER A 124 26.47 4.77 4.39
C SER A 124 26.11 3.45 3.68
N GLU A 125 24.90 2.94 3.88
CA GLU A 125 24.48 1.60 3.44
C GLU A 125 23.25 1.68 2.53
N THR A 126 22.27 2.51 2.91
CA THR A 126 20.96 2.61 2.27
C THR A 126 20.65 4.06 1.91
N GLU A 127 20.15 4.27 0.69
CA GLU A 127 19.75 5.60 0.20
C GLU A 127 18.25 5.76 0.07
N VAL A 128 17.53 4.65 0.00
CA VAL A 128 16.08 4.60 -0.09
C VAL A 128 15.60 3.64 0.99
N CYS A 129 14.53 4.00 1.69
CA CYS A 129 13.80 3.10 2.57
C CYS A 129 12.33 3.13 2.19
N MET A 130 11.75 1.95 1.96
CA MET A 130 10.32 1.78 1.67
C MET A 130 9.71 0.85 2.73
N PRO A 131 8.58 1.21 3.34
CA PRO A 131 7.91 0.32 4.27
C PRO A 131 7.25 -0.81 3.49
N THR A 132 7.19 -1.98 4.10
CA THR A 132 6.36 -3.08 3.65
C THR A 132 5.39 -3.49 4.76
N PHE A 133 4.25 -4.01 4.36
CA PHE A 133 3.33 -4.73 5.23
C PHE A 133 3.14 -6.13 4.67
N ALA A 134 3.60 -7.15 5.40
CA ALA A 134 3.53 -8.54 4.96
C ALA A 134 4.24 -8.75 3.60
N GLY A 135 5.37 -8.07 3.40
CA GLY A 135 6.13 -8.08 2.15
C GLY A 135 5.52 -7.27 1.00
N GLN A 136 4.35 -6.64 1.19
CA GLN A 136 3.77 -5.75 0.19
C GLN A 136 4.39 -4.36 0.31
N PRO A 137 4.95 -3.79 -0.76
CA PRO A 137 5.51 -2.45 -0.74
C PRO A 137 4.41 -1.42 -0.49
N GLY A 138 4.69 -0.46 0.38
CA GLY A 138 3.78 0.61 0.74
C GLY A 138 4.42 2.00 0.68
N HIS A 139 3.70 2.98 1.20
CA HIS A 139 4.12 4.37 1.30
C HIS A 139 4.31 4.82 2.75
N PRO A 140 5.10 5.87 3.01
CA PRO A 140 5.82 6.73 2.05
C PRO A 140 7.19 6.15 1.65
N VAL A 141 7.86 6.80 0.70
CA VAL A 141 9.27 6.51 0.40
C VAL A 141 10.14 7.47 1.20
N LEU A 142 11.17 6.98 1.88
CA LEU A 142 12.19 7.81 2.52
C LEU A 142 13.47 7.81 1.71
N LEU A 143 13.96 9.00 1.37
CA LEU A 143 15.16 9.22 0.57
C LEU A 143 16.24 9.87 1.42
N SER A 144 17.48 9.43 1.21
CA SER A 144 18.67 10.20 1.55
C SER A 144 18.78 11.44 0.65
N ARG A 145 19.66 12.38 1.02
CA ARG A 145 19.98 13.55 0.19
C ARG A 145 20.53 13.17 -1.19
N ALA A 146 21.38 12.14 -1.27
CA ALA A 146 21.93 11.68 -2.53
C ALA A 146 20.83 11.10 -3.45
N ALA A 147 19.94 10.26 -2.91
CA ALA A 147 18.78 9.78 -3.66
C ALA A 147 17.84 10.91 -4.10
N ALA A 148 17.59 11.91 -3.24
CA ALA A 148 16.77 13.06 -3.62
C ALA A 148 17.39 13.84 -4.79
N HIS A 149 18.72 14.05 -4.80
CA HIS A 149 19.40 14.66 -5.94
C HIS A 149 19.38 13.79 -7.19
N HIS A 150 19.51 12.48 -7.05
CA HIS A 150 19.37 11.53 -8.15
C HIS A 150 17.98 11.66 -8.81
N VAL A 151 16.91 11.66 -8.00
CA VAL A 151 15.54 11.86 -8.47
C VAL A 151 15.35 13.21 -9.18
N LEU A 152 15.95 14.29 -8.67
CA LEU A 152 15.84 15.62 -9.29
C LEU A 152 16.49 15.71 -10.67
N ASN A 153 17.54 14.91 -10.89
CA ASN A 153 18.31 14.85 -12.14
C ASN A 153 17.73 13.86 -13.17
N ASP A 154 16.75 13.05 -12.78
CA ASP A 154 16.09 12.12 -13.68
C ASP A 154 15.20 12.85 -14.72
N ASN A 155 15.05 12.23 -15.89
CA ASN A 155 14.27 12.80 -17.00
C ASN A 155 12.76 12.62 -16.84
N GLY A 156 12.33 11.77 -15.92
CA GLY A 156 10.93 11.52 -15.54
C GLY A 156 10.16 10.56 -16.44
N GLY A 157 10.80 9.93 -17.43
CA GLY A 157 10.10 9.08 -18.40
C GLY A 157 9.39 7.86 -17.81
N GLN A 158 9.73 7.48 -16.57
CA GLN A 158 9.17 6.32 -15.84
C GLN A 158 8.70 6.69 -14.42
N GLY A 159 8.49 7.99 -14.17
CA GLY A 159 8.10 8.52 -12.87
C GLY A 159 9.10 8.23 -11.74
N LEU A 160 8.62 8.32 -10.48
CA LEU A 160 9.48 8.13 -9.30
C LEU A 160 10.07 6.71 -9.26
N ARG A 161 9.29 5.72 -9.68
CA ARG A 161 9.74 4.32 -9.73
C ARG A 161 10.96 4.16 -10.64
N GLY A 162 10.90 4.69 -11.86
CA GLY A 162 12.03 4.64 -12.79
C GLY A 162 13.26 5.36 -12.24
N ALA A 163 13.05 6.55 -11.66
CA ALA A 163 14.10 7.33 -11.04
C ALA A 163 14.78 6.60 -9.85
N LEU A 164 14.11 5.65 -9.19
CA LEU A 164 14.68 4.88 -8.08
C LEU A 164 15.21 3.50 -8.51
N CYS A 165 14.98 3.08 -9.75
CA CYS A 165 15.35 1.75 -10.25
C CYS A 165 16.88 1.51 -10.15
N GLY A 166 17.69 2.54 -10.44
CA GLY A 166 19.15 2.48 -10.31
C GLY A 166 19.67 2.41 -8.87
N LEU A 167 18.79 2.55 -7.87
CA LEU A 167 19.12 2.50 -6.44
C LEU A 167 18.58 1.25 -5.76
N ALA A 168 18.15 0.23 -6.52
CA ALA A 168 17.57 -1.00 -5.98
C ALA A 168 18.47 -1.69 -4.94
N ASP A 169 19.78 -1.82 -5.22
CA ASP A 169 20.75 -2.43 -4.30
C ASP A 169 20.99 -1.61 -3.02
N ARG A 170 20.58 -0.33 -3.03
CA ARG A 170 20.67 0.61 -1.89
C ARG A 170 19.30 0.92 -1.31
N THR A 171 18.30 0.13 -1.66
CA THR A 171 16.92 0.24 -1.15
C THR A 171 16.70 -0.75 -0.02
N LEU A 172 16.34 -0.22 1.15
CA LEU A 172 15.89 -0.99 2.29
C LEU A 172 14.38 -1.16 2.26
N TRP A 173 13.93 -2.41 2.21
CA TRP A 173 12.55 -2.80 2.43
C TRP A 173 12.32 -3.05 3.92
N LEU A 174 11.62 -2.14 4.60
CA LEU A 174 11.40 -2.18 6.03
C LEU A 174 10.04 -2.81 6.34
N GLU A 175 10.01 -4.04 6.83
CA GLU A 175 8.76 -4.67 7.28
C GLU A 175 8.19 -3.95 8.51
N THR A 176 6.89 -3.67 8.46
CA THR A 176 6.13 -2.96 9.50
C THR A 176 4.80 -3.65 9.79
N ASP A 177 4.16 -3.23 10.88
CA ASP A 177 2.81 -3.69 11.29
C ASP A 177 1.72 -2.71 10.84
N ASP A 178 2.11 -1.68 10.10
CA ASP A 178 1.22 -0.61 9.65
C ASP A 178 0.61 -0.94 8.29
N PHE A 179 -0.56 -1.57 8.33
CA PHE A 179 -1.35 -1.82 7.11
C PHE A 179 -1.75 -0.52 6.40
N GLY A 180 -1.75 0.62 7.10
CA GLY A 180 -2.08 1.93 6.54
C GLY A 180 -1.11 2.41 5.47
N THR A 181 0.07 1.80 5.38
CA THR A 181 1.04 2.01 4.29
C THR A 181 0.53 1.52 2.93
N LEU A 182 -0.49 0.64 2.91
CA LEU A 182 -1.01 0.00 1.70
C LEU A 182 -2.27 0.66 1.12
N PHE A 183 -3.04 1.38 1.93
CA PHE A 183 -4.39 1.83 1.54
C PHE A 183 -4.38 3.29 1.11
N ASP A 184 -4.43 3.50 -0.20
CA ASP A 184 -4.74 4.79 -0.82
C ASP A 184 -6.26 4.97 -1.00
N MET A 185 -6.69 6.22 -1.18
CA MET A 185 -8.11 6.60 -1.27
C MET A 185 -8.50 6.98 -2.70
N ASP A 186 -8.43 6.03 -3.62
CA ASP A 186 -8.51 6.29 -5.07
C ASP A 186 -9.93 6.36 -5.64
N ARG A 187 -10.83 5.55 -5.08
CA ARG A 187 -12.22 5.33 -5.50
C ARG A 187 -13.18 5.43 -4.30
N PRO A 188 -14.50 5.63 -4.54
CA PRO A 188 -15.47 5.75 -3.46
C PRO A 188 -15.47 4.56 -2.50
N ASP A 189 -15.26 3.35 -3.02
CA ASP A 189 -15.17 2.13 -2.23
C ASP A 189 -13.93 2.12 -1.33
N ASP A 190 -12.79 2.63 -1.81
CA ASP A 190 -11.56 2.78 -1.01
C ASP A 190 -11.80 3.75 0.15
N TYR A 191 -12.54 4.83 -0.08
CA TYR A 191 -12.90 5.76 0.99
C TYR A 191 -13.83 5.11 2.04
N ALA A 192 -14.82 4.33 1.62
CA ALA A 192 -15.68 3.59 2.53
C ALA A 192 -14.85 2.60 3.38
N LEU A 193 -13.95 1.87 2.73
CA LEU A 193 -13.03 0.94 3.36
C LEU A 193 -12.11 1.64 4.37
N ILE A 194 -11.48 2.74 3.98
CA ILE A 194 -10.61 3.54 4.84
C ILE A 194 -11.34 4.02 6.09
N ARG A 195 -12.62 4.41 5.99
CA ARG A 195 -13.41 4.81 7.15
C ARG A 195 -13.63 3.67 8.14
N GLN A 196 -13.89 2.45 7.65
CA GLN A 196 -14.05 1.28 8.51
C GLN A 196 -12.72 0.90 9.16
N LEU A 197 -11.62 0.89 8.41
CA LEU A 197 -10.28 0.62 8.92
C LEU A 197 -9.83 1.68 9.94
N ALA A 198 -10.15 2.95 9.73
CA ALA A 198 -9.89 4.02 10.69
C ALA A 198 -10.65 3.80 12.00
N ALA A 199 -11.91 3.33 11.93
CA ALA A 199 -12.71 3.00 13.12
C ALA A 199 -12.14 1.78 13.87
N LEU A 200 -11.69 0.75 13.16
CA LEU A 200 -11.00 -0.41 13.76
C LEU A 200 -9.73 0.02 14.50
N ARG A 201 -8.97 0.98 13.96
CA ARG A 201 -7.74 1.47 14.58
C ARG A 201 -7.99 2.17 15.92
N ALA A 202 -9.20 2.68 16.16
CA ALA A 202 -9.60 3.20 17.46
C ALA A 202 -9.85 2.09 18.51
N GLN A 203 -9.76 0.81 18.11
CA GLN A 203 -9.92 -0.38 18.95
C GLN A 203 -8.62 -1.23 18.92
N PRO A 204 -7.56 -0.79 19.62
CA PRO A 204 -6.23 -1.37 19.48
C PRO A 204 -6.18 -2.88 19.80
N ASP A 205 -6.92 -3.33 20.81
CA ASP A 205 -6.94 -4.76 21.18
C ASP A 205 -7.53 -5.63 20.08
N VAL A 206 -8.61 -5.16 19.44
CA VAL A 206 -9.25 -5.86 18.32
C VAL A 206 -8.32 -5.88 17.11
N LEU A 207 -7.71 -4.74 16.78
CA LEU A 207 -6.74 -4.66 15.69
C LEU A 207 -5.55 -5.61 15.90
N GLN A 208 -4.95 -5.61 17.09
CA GLN A 208 -3.81 -6.49 17.43
C GLN A 208 -4.19 -7.97 17.33
N SER A 209 -5.42 -8.33 17.69
CA SER A 209 -5.89 -9.71 17.54
C SER A 209 -6.05 -10.16 16.07
N ARG A 210 -6.28 -9.23 15.14
CA ARG A 210 -6.53 -9.51 13.71
C ARG A 210 -5.30 -9.36 12.81
N LEU A 211 -4.31 -8.58 13.24
CA LEU A 211 -3.07 -8.31 12.49
C LEU A 211 -2.34 -9.58 11.98
N PRO A 212 -2.16 -10.63 12.79
CA PRO A 212 -1.50 -11.87 12.33
C PRO A 212 -2.22 -12.53 11.15
N ALA A 213 -3.55 -12.64 11.22
CA ALA A 213 -4.37 -13.20 10.14
C ALA A 213 -4.31 -12.33 8.88
N ALA A 214 -4.35 -11.01 9.03
CA ALA A 214 -4.23 -10.08 7.91
C ALA A 214 -2.87 -10.18 7.21
N LYS A 215 -1.76 -10.29 7.96
CA LYS A 215 -0.42 -10.48 7.39
C LYS A 215 -0.29 -11.80 6.65
N LEU A 216 -0.85 -12.88 7.20
CA LEU A 216 -0.88 -14.18 6.52
C LEU A 216 -1.66 -14.06 5.21
N ALA A 217 -2.87 -13.50 5.26
CA ALA A 217 -3.73 -13.33 4.09
C ALA A 217 -3.06 -12.54 2.97
N ALA A 218 -2.37 -11.43 3.29
CA ALA A 218 -1.58 -10.67 2.31
C ALA A 218 -0.51 -11.54 1.63
N ARG A 219 0.27 -12.31 2.39
CA ARG A 219 1.35 -13.14 1.83
C ARG A 219 0.78 -14.26 0.95
N LEU A 220 -0.30 -14.90 1.38
CA LEU A 220 -0.97 -15.92 0.58
C LEU A 220 -1.54 -15.36 -0.72
N ALA A 221 -2.21 -14.20 -0.65
CA ALA A 221 -2.72 -13.52 -1.83
C ALA A 221 -1.59 -13.12 -2.79
N ALA A 222 -0.45 -12.66 -2.28
CA ALA A 222 0.71 -12.32 -3.09
C ALA A 222 1.29 -13.54 -3.81
N MET A 223 1.37 -14.69 -3.14
CA MET A 223 1.79 -15.94 -3.76
C MET A 223 0.82 -16.43 -4.84
N LEU A 224 -0.48 -16.33 -4.60
CA LEU A 224 -1.52 -16.66 -5.57
C LEU A 224 -1.42 -15.75 -6.81
N ALA A 225 -1.23 -14.44 -6.60
CA ALA A 225 -1.01 -13.48 -7.68
C ALA A 225 0.24 -13.81 -8.51
N GLN A 226 1.34 -14.18 -7.86
CA GLN A 226 2.57 -14.61 -8.54
C GLN A 226 2.37 -15.90 -9.35
N ALA A 227 1.47 -16.78 -8.91
CA ALA A 227 1.07 -17.98 -9.63
C ALA A 227 0.02 -17.73 -10.75
N GLY A 228 -0.38 -16.47 -10.97
CA GLY A 228 -1.32 -16.07 -12.03
C GLY A 228 -2.80 -16.12 -11.63
N HIS A 229 -3.12 -16.26 -10.35
CA HIS A 229 -4.49 -16.17 -9.84
C HIS A 229 -4.91 -14.72 -9.57
N ALA A 230 -6.21 -14.45 -9.56
CA ALA A 230 -6.78 -13.12 -9.36
C ALA A 230 -6.90 -12.79 -7.86
N ALA A 231 -5.76 -12.66 -7.19
CA ALA A 231 -5.69 -12.35 -5.76
C ALA A 231 -5.06 -10.97 -5.52
N ASP A 232 -5.74 -10.12 -4.75
CA ASP A 232 -5.20 -8.83 -4.31
C ASP A 232 -4.82 -8.88 -2.81
N PRO A 233 -3.52 -8.74 -2.48
CA PRO A 233 -3.06 -8.66 -1.10
C PRO A 233 -3.74 -7.57 -0.27
N ARG A 234 -4.05 -6.41 -0.86
CA ARG A 234 -4.69 -5.29 -0.13
C ARG A 234 -6.13 -5.66 0.25
N ALA A 235 -6.88 -6.24 -0.69
CA ALA A 235 -8.23 -6.74 -0.45
C ALA A 235 -8.25 -7.85 0.63
N ALA A 236 -7.26 -8.75 0.61
CA ALA A 236 -7.13 -9.81 1.60
C ALA A 236 -6.88 -9.26 3.03
N VAL A 237 -6.03 -8.24 3.15
CA VAL A 237 -5.79 -7.54 4.43
C VAL A 237 -7.07 -6.88 4.93
N ALA A 238 -7.75 -6.12 4.07
CA ALA A 238 -9.00 -5.46 4.41
C ALA A 238 -10.06 -6.45 4.91
N ALA A 239 -10.25 -7.56 4.20
CA ALA A 239 -11.21 -8.60 4.57
C ALA A 239 -10.92 -9.19 5.95
N CYS A 240 -9.66 -9.52 6.26
CA CYS A 240 -9.29 -10.06 7.57
C CYS A 240 -9.41 -9.04 8.71
N LEU A 241 -9.08 -7.77 8.45
CA LEU A 241 -9.17 -6.73 9.47
C LEU A 241 -10.61 -6.38 9.78
N LEU A 242 -11.49 -6.38 8.79
CA LEU A 242 -12.89 -5.93 8.92
C LEU A 242 -13.88 -7.07 9.17
N ASP A 243 -13.44 -8.31 9.21
CA ASP A 243 -14.29 -9.46 9.55
C ASP A 243 -14.92 -9.25 10.94
N GLU A 244 -16.18 -8.82 10.99
CA GLU A 244 -16.95 -8.59 12.22
C GLU A 244 -17.41 -9.89 12.87
N CYS A 245 -17.16 -11.05 12.24
CA CYS A 245 -17.69 -12.33 12.71
C CYS A 245 -17.17 -12.63 14.13
N PRO A 246 -18.06 -12.71 15.14
CA PRO A 246 -17.71 -13.20 16.46
C PRO A 246 -17.00 -14.56 16.32
N PRO A 247 -16.04 -14.90 17.18
CA PRO A 247 -15.34 -16.19 17.11
C PRO A 247 -16.28 -17.42 17.13
N GLU A 248 -17.56 -17.24 17.50
CA GLU A 248 -18.57 -18.29 17.66
C GLU A 248 -19.71 -18.26 16.63
N SER A 249 -19.77 -17.29 15.72
CA SER A 249 -20.83 -17.29 14.69
C SER A 249 -20.49 -18.24 13.55
N PRO A 250 -21.40 -19.17 13.15
CA PRO A 250 -21.17 -20.03 12.00
C PRO A 250 -21.10 -19.15 10.75
N ARG A 251 -19.93 -19.19 10.11
CA ARG A 251 -19.63 -18.43 8.90
C ARG A 251 -20.46 -18.95 7.74
N PRO A 252 -20.86 -18.09 6.78
CA PRO A 252 -21.37 -18.56 5.50
C PRO A 252 -20.36 -19.54 4.91
N ASP A 253 -20.84 -20.74 4.58
CA ASP A 253 -20.02 -21.94 4.40
C ASP A 253 -18.80 -21.71 3.50
N GLY A 254 -17.60 -21.95 4.06
CA GLY A 254 -16.36 -22.05 3.31
C GLY A 254 -15.26 -21.03 3.61
N LEU A 255 -15.41 -20.15 4.61
CA LEU A 255 -14.31 -19.28 5.06
C LEU A 255 -13.66 -19.82 6.34
N PRO A 256 -12.34 -20.08 6.37
CA PRO A 256 -11.67 -20.39 7.61
C PRO A 256 -11.73 -19.18 8.54
N ALA A 257 -12.07 -19.40 9.80
CA ALA A 257 -12.14 -18.32 10.77
C ALA A 257 -10.77 -17.67 11.03
N PRO A 258 -10.66 -16.38 11.39
CA PRO A 258 -9.51 -15.80 12.06
C PRO A 258 -8.90 -16.70 13.13
N SER A 259 -9.72 -17.41 13.92
CA SER A 259 -9.23 -18.41 14.87
C SER A 259 -8.58 -19.62 14.20
N GLU A 260 -9.08 -20.07 13.05
CA GLU A 260 -8.50 -21.15 12.24
C GLU A 260 -7.25 -20.71 11.46
N LEU A 261 -7.22 -19.49 10.92
CA LEU A 261 -6.03 -18.88 10.32
C LEU A 261 -4.93 -18.67 11.37
N CYS A 262 -5.29 -18.20 12.57
CA CYS A 262 -4.37 -18.09 13.70
C CYS A 262 -3.96 -19.47 14.26
N PHE A 263 -4.85 -20.46 14.24
CA PHE A 263 -4.49 -21.85 14.56
C PHE A 263 -3.50 -22.39 13.54
N LEU A 264 -3.73 -22.17 12.24
CA LEU A 264 -2.80 -22.57 11.18
C LEU A 264 -1.46 -21.84 11.33
N ALA A 265 -1.48 -20.55 11.66
CA ALA A 265 -0.28 -19.78 11.94
C ALA A 265 0.52 -20.38 13.11
N ARG A 266 -0.13 -20.68 14.25
CA ARG A 266 0.50 -21.37 15.39
C ARG A 266 0.98 -22.78 15.07
N HIS A 267 0.13 -23.57 14.43
CA HIS A 267 0.37 -24.97 14.12
C HIS A 267 1.54 -25.15 13.16
N TYR A 268 1.72 -24.22 12.23
CA TYR A 268 2.85 -24.19 11.30
C TYR A 268 4.01 -23.28 11.75
N GLY A 269 3.99 -22.77 12.99
CA GLY A 269 5.10 -22.00 13.57
C GLY A 269 5.32 -20.61 12.96
N LEU A 270 4.28 -20.02 12.37
CA LEU A 270 4.28 -18.69 11.75
C LEU A 270 4.11 -17.55 12.77
N ASP A 271 3.89 -17.87 14.04
CA ASP A 271 3.77 -16.93 15.15
C ASP A 271 5.15 -16.62 15.76
N GLY A 272 5.58 -15.36 15.70
CA GLY A 272 6.68 -14.83 16.52
C GLY A 272 8.12 -15.11 16.09
N CYS A 273 8.38 -15.48 14.83
CA CYS A 273 9.74 -15.78 14.38
C CYS A 273 10.36 -14.63 13.54
N PRO A 274 11.60 -14.19 13.82
CA PRO A 274 12.28 -13.11 13.08
C PRO A 274 12.87 -13.56 11.72
N ALA A 275 12.57 -14.78 11.25
CA ALA A 275 13.05 -15.29 9.97
C ALA A 275 12.10 -14.92 8.81
N PRO A 276 12.62 -14.61 7.61
CA PRO A 276 11.81 -14.40 6.40
C PRO A 276 10.84 -15.59 6.14
N LEU A 277 9.54 -15.28 5.97
CA LEU A 277 8.45 -16.26 5.85
C LEU A 277 8.55 -17.13 4.58
N ASP A 278 9.20 -16.60 3.55
CA ASP A 278 9.50 -17.26 2.27
C ASP A 278 10.30 -18.56 2.46
N LEU A 279 11.32 -18.58 3.33
CA LEU A 279 12.17 -19.74 3.55
C LEU A 279 11.45 -20.86 4.32
N GLN A 280 10.53 -20.50 5.21
CA GLN A 280 9.76 -21.45 6.03
C GLN A 280 8.62 -22.08 5.25
N LEU A 281 7.90 -21.30 4.42
CA LEU A 281 6.89 -21.85 3.53
C LEU A 281 7.52 -22.72 2.43
N GLN A 282 8.67 -22.31 1.88
CA GLN A 282 9.44 -23.15 0.95
C GLN A 282 9.87 -24.46 1.58
N ARG A 283 10.29 -24.47 2.86
CA ARG A 283 10.60 -25.71 3.59
C ARG A 283 9.38 -26.56 3.89
N ALA A 284 8.25 -25.96 4.26
CA ALA A 284 7.00 -26.69 4.50
C ALA A 284 6.44 -27.32 3.21
N LEU A 285 6.53 -26.60 2.09
CA LEU A 285 6.16 -27.10 0.75
C LEU A 285 7.18 -28.10 0.18
N ALA A 286 8.48 -27.95 0.49
CA ALA A 286 9.53 -28.89 0.06
C ALA A 286 9.59 -30.15 0.93
N ALA A 287 9.14 -30.09 2.18
CA ALA A 287 9.07 -31.25 3.08
C ALA A 287 7.86 -32.16 2.81
N THR A 288 6.86 -31.70 2.06
CA THR A 288 5.74 -32.54 1.63
C THR A 288 6.13 -33.37 0.40
N ALA A 289 6.60 -34.60 0.65
CA ALA A 289 6.77 -35.63 -0.38
C ALA A 289 5.43 -36.31 -0.78
N ASP A 290 4.31 -35.88 -0.17
CA ASP A 290 2.97 -36.41 -0.37
C ASP A 290 2.12 -35.44 -1.23
N PRO A 291 1.80 -35.79 -2.49
CA PRO A 291 0.94 -35.01 -3.38
C PRO A 291 -0.44 -34.72 -2.79
N ASP A 292 -0.97 -35.59 -1.93
CA ASP A 292 -2.28 -35.40 -1.32
C ASP A 292 -2.23 -34.39 -0.16
N ALA A 293 -1.08 -34.19 0.49
CA ALA A 293 -0.90 -33.17 1.52
C ALA A 293 -0.81 -31.76 0.89
N ALA A 294 -0.10 -31.64 -0.23
CA ALA A 294 -0.10 -30.43 -1.04
C ALA A 294 -1.49 -30.15 -1.63
N ALA A 295 -2.20 -31.19 -2.10
CA ALA A 295 -3.59 -31.07 -2.58
C ALA A 295 -4.57 -30.69 -1.45
N ARG A 296 -4.38 -31.15 -0.21
CA ARG A 296 -5.19 -30.74 0.96
C ARG A 296 -4.91 -29.29 1.39
N LEU A 297 -3.65 -28.84 1.31
CA LEU A 297 -3.30 -27.43 1.50
C LEU A 297 -3.95 -26.58 0.38
N CYS A 298 -3.80 -26.97 -0.88
CA CYS A 298 -4.44 -26.32 -2.03
C CYS A 298 -5.98 -26.37 -2.00
N ALA A 299 -6.59 -27.45 -1.49
CA ALA A 299 -8.04 -27.59 -1.34
C ALA A 299 -8.59 -26.73 -0.20
N ARG A 300 -7.82 -26.52 0.86
CA ARG A 300 -8.13 -25.54 1.91
C ARG A 300 -7.85 -24.10 1.45
N PHE A 301 -7.00 -23.91 0.44
CA PHE A 301 -6.90 -22.71 -0.36
C PHE A 301 -8.01 -22.58 -1.43
N ALA A 302 -8.71 -23.65 -1.81
CA ALA A 302 -9.89 -23.54 -2.65
C ALA A 302 -11.06 -22.86 -1.91
N HIS A 303 -11.02 -22.82 -0.58
CA HIS A 303 -11.80 -21.88 0.24
C HIS A 303 -11.32 -20.43 0.12
N ALA A 304 -10.04 -20.18 -0.17
CA ALA A 304 -9.58 -18.86 -0.63
C ALA A 304 -10.13 -18.51 -2.03
N LYS A 305 -10.56 -19.49 -2.84
CA LYS A 305 -11.37 -19.26 -4.06
C LYS A 305 -12.82 -18.90 -3.76
N ALA A 306 -13.32 -19.22 -2.56
CA ALA A 306 -14.57 -18.69 -2.04
C ALA A 306 -14.37 -17.25 -1.51
N LEU A 307 -13.22 -16.96 -0.90
CA LEU A 307 -12.78 -15.60 -0.59
C LEU A 307 -12.58 -14.76 -1.86
N GLU A 308 -12.00 -15.32 -2.93
CA GLU A 308 -11.84 -14.69 -4.26
C GLU A 308 -13.21 -14.39 -4.88
N ARG A 309 -14.14 -15.36 -4.88
CA ARG A 309 -15.54 -15.14 -5.31
C ARG A 309 -16.31 -14.13 -4.44
N HIS A 310 -15.99 -14.03 -3.15
CA HIS A 310 -16.62 -13.07 -2.26
C HIS A 310 -16.01 -11.66 -2.40
N ILE A 311 -14.70 -11.55 -2.62
CA ILE A 311 -14.02 -10.30 -3.02
C ILE A 311 -14.55 -9.85 -4.38
N GLU A 312 -14.72 -10.76 -5.35
CA GLU A 312 -15.37 -10.49 -6.65
C GLU A 312 -16.85 -10.09 -6.49
N ALA A 313 -17.60 -10.67 -5.54
CA ALA A 313 -18.99 -10.27 -5.29
C ALA A 313 -19.09 -8.90 -4.59
N LEU A 314 -18.16 -8.58 -3.68
CA LEU A 314 -18.05 -7.29 -2.98
C LEU A 314 -17.54 -6.17 -3.91
N THR A 315 -16.69 -6.50 -4.89
CA THR A 315 -16.14 -5.54 -5.88
C THR A 315 -16.90 -5.52 -7.21
N GLY A 316 -17.73 -6.54 -7.49
CA GLY A 316 -18.41 -6.78 -8.76
C GLY A 316 -19.81 -6.14 -8.89
N HIS A 317 -20.41 -5.64 -7.79
CA HIS A 317 -21.67 -4.89 -7.87
C HIS A 317 -21.52 -3.48 -8.49
N ALA A 318 -20.32 -3.09 -8.91
CA ALA A 318 -20.06 -1.85 -9.63
C ALA A 318 -20.06 -1.98 -11.17
N ARG A 319 -20.43 -3.15 -11.74
CA ARG A 319 -20.38 -3.37 -13.21
C ARG A 319 -21.71 -3.57 -13.93
N ASP A 320 -22.83 -3.69 -13.22
CA ASP A 320 -24.14 -3.79 -13.88
C ASP A 320 -24.82 -2.42 -13.94
N GLY A 321 -24.33 -1.61 -14.87
CA GLY A 321 -24.88 -0.29 -15.14
C GLY A 321 -24.31 0.31 -16.41
N LEU A 322 -24.50 -0.39 -17.53
CA LEU A 322 -24.63 0.12 -18.91
C LEU A 322 -24.15 -0.95 -19.92
N PHE A 323 -25.00 -1.95 -20.17
CA PHE A 323 -25.02 -2.65 -21.45
C PHE A 323 -26.07 -1.97 -22.34
N MET A 324 -25.60 -1.32 -23.41
CA MET A 324 -26.34 -1.18 -24.66
C MET A 324 -25.35 -1.47 -25.80
N ASP A 325 -25.55 -2.65 -26.38
CA ASP A 325 -25.30 -3.11 -27.75
C ASP A 325 -24.33 -2.32 -28.66
N ASN A 326 -23.33 -3.01 -29.20
CA ASN A 326 -23.38 -3.40 -30.61
C ASN A 326 -22.30 -4.44 -30.99
N SER A 327 -22.66 -5.17 -32.04
CA SER A 327 -22.18 -6.41 -32.61
C SER A 327 -20.82 -6.36 -33.36
N ASP A 328 -20.43 -7.57 -33.77
CA ASP A 328 -19.43 -7.96 -34.80
C ASP A 328 -17.97 -8.02 -34.31
N GLY A 329 -17.23 -9.14 -34.32
CA GLY A 329 -17.35 -10.43 -34.99
C GLY A 329 -16.01 -10.70 -35.69
N HIS A 330 -15.24 -11.72 -35.27
CA HIS A 330 -14.51 -12.68 -36.13
C HIS A 330 -13.51 -13.55 -35.35
N SER A 331 -13.48 -14.79 -35.80
CA SER A 331 -12.73 -15.99 -35.41
C SER A 331 -11.22 -15.93 -35.61
N GLY A 332 -10.47 -16.76 -34.85
CA GLY A 332 -9.13 -17.20 -35.24
C GLY A 332 -8.40 -17.96 -34.15
N ALA A 333 -8.38 -19.29 -34.23
CA ALA A 333 -7.50 -20.17 -33.48
C ALA A 333 -6.06 -20.11 -34.05
N ASP A 334 -5.04 -20.18 -33.18
CA ASP A 334 -4.01 -21.23 -33.17
C ASP A 334 -2.69 -20.83 -32.48
N SER A 335 -2.16 -21.82 -31.75
CA SER A 335 -0.74 -22.11 -31.48
C SER A 335 0.08 -21.22 -30.52
N LEU A 336 0.39 -21.84 -29.36
CA LEU A 336 1.58 -21.58 -28.53
C LEU A 336 2.86 -22.00 -29.29
N PRO A 337 4.00 -21.32 -29.03
CA PRO A 337 4.98 -21.97 -28.15
C PRO A 337 5.69 -21.00 -27.17
N LEU A 338 6.02 -21.55 -25.99
CA LEU A 338 6.95 -20.98 -25.00
C LEU A 338 8.34 -20.74 -25.61
N PRO A 339 9.08 -19.73 -25.11
CA PRO A 339 10.26 -20.10 -24.34
C PRO A 339 10.43 -19.30 -23.04
N LEU A 340 10.86 -20.04 -22.01
CA LEU A 340 11.42 -19.54 -20.76
C LEU A 340 12.59 -18.60 -21.02
N LYS A 341 12.51 -17.37 -20.51
CA LYS A 341 13.66 -16.58 -20.07
C LYS A 341 13.24 -15.66 -18.91
N ASN A 342 14.05 -15.73 -17.86
CA ASN A 342 13.97 -15.03 -16.59
C ASN A 342 13.76 -13.52 -16.72
N SER A 343 13.37 -12.92 -15.58
CA SER A 343 13.23 -11.50 -15.24
C SER A 343 11.94 -10.79 -15.68
N LYS A 344 10.82 -11.11 -15.01
CA LYS A 344 9.66 -10.21 -14.86
C LYS A 344 8.89 -10.54 -13.57
N HIS A 345 9.14 -9.80 -12.50
CA HIS A 345 8.24 -9.74 -11.34
C HIS A 345 8.27 -8.33 -10.75
N ILE A 346 7.81 -7.32 -11.50
CA ILE A 346 7.37 -6.04 -10.93
C ILE A 346 6.35 -5.41 -11.91
N GLU A 347 5.15 -5.97 -12.00
CA GLU A 347 4.02 -5.32 -12.66
C GLU A 347 2.85 -5.24 -11.65
N GLY A 348 2.35 -4.02 -11.45
CA GLY A 348 1.36 -3.66 -10.41
C GLY A 348 2.00 -2.92 -9.23
N PHE A 349 1.38 -1.84 -8.76
CA PHE A 349 1.65 -1.12 -7.50
C PHE A 349 2.47 0.19 -7.49
N PHE A 350 2.69 0.86 -8.62
CA PHE A 350 3.02 2.31 -8.63
C PHE A 350 2.34 3.01 -9.81
#